data_AF-A0A0J0YIE5-F1
#
_entry.id   AF-A0A0J0YIE5-F1
#
_cell.length_a   1.000
_cell.length_b   1.000
_cell.length_c   1.000
_cell.angle_alpha   90.00
_cell.angle_beta   90.00
_cell.angle_gamma   90.00
#
_symmetry.space_group_name_H-M   'P 1'
#
loop_
_entity.id
_entity.type
_entity.pdbx_description
1 polymer ?
#
loop_
_entity_poly.entity_id
_entity_poly.type
_entity_poly.pdbx_seq_one_letter_code
_entity_poly.pdbx_strand_id
1 'polypeptide(L)'
;MKNIITLALMLFSFVSFAQIKVLETVPVEKLGKVNNNYIQKIGDEYTVYYTSIQNEDESSSLRKFTFKNVNNDYTNLYNIILNGFTASPLYDIKLELPNNYIWLHYTGSVLPEKATVQFMVSTKDASSATSSVSEPFVKDQINKLFQK
;
A
#
# COMPACT_ATOMS: atom_id res chain seq x y z
N MET A 1 -10.52 63.79 9.06
CA MET A 1 -11.57 62.74 9.00
C MET A 1 -11.39 61.78 7.82
N LYS A 2 -11.17 62.27 6.59
CA LYS A 2 -10.97 61.41 5.40
C LYS A 2 -9.84 60.36 5.56
N ASN A 3 -8.69 60.74 6.12
CA ASN A 3 -7.52 59.86 6.23
C ASN A 3 -7.70 58.69 7.21
N ILE A 4 -8.57 58.83 8.22
CA ILE A 4 -8.85 57.78 9.21
C ILE A 4 -9.76 56.71 8.59
N ILE A 5 -10.69 57.13 7.74
CA ILE A 5 -11.60 56.24 7.02
C ILE A 5 -10.82 55.38 6.03
N THR A 6 -9.84 55.96 5.32
CA THR A 6 -8.99 55.22 4.38
C THR A 6 -8.14 54.16 5.09
N LEU A 7 -7.61 54.47 6.27
CA LEU A 7 -6.80 53.55 7.05
C LEU A 7 -7.62 52.38 7.60
N ALA A 8 -8.85 52.64 8.06
CA ALA A 8 -9.78 51.61 8.51
C ALA A 8 -10.19 50.66 7.37
N LEU A 9 -10.40 51.19 6.17
CA LEU A 9 -10.74 50.38 4.98
C LEU A 9 -9.60 49.44 4.57
N MET A 10 -8.35 49.91 4.72
CA MET A 10 -7.15 49.14 4.38
C MET A 10 -6.86 48.02 5.39
N LEU A 11 -7.18 48.22 6.67
CA LEU A 11 -7.01 47.20 7.70
C LEU A 11 -8.03 46.05 7.59
N PHE A 12 -9.24 46.33 7.10
CA PHE A 12 -10.26 45.30 6.87
C PHE A 12 -9.91 44.32 5.72
N SER A 13 -9.00 44.70 4.82
CA SER A 13 -8.62 43.86 3.67
C SER A 13 -7.73 42.67 4.05
N PHE A 14 -7.06 42.72 5.21
CA PHE A 14 -6.12 41.68 5.66
C PHE A 14 -6.80 40.55 6.47
N VAL A 15 -8.03 40.76 6.94
CA VAL A 15 -8.71 39.81 7.84
C VAL A 15 -9.47 38.71 7.08
N SER A 16 -9.68 38.88 5.77
CA SER A 16 -10.44 37.95 4.92
C SER A 16 -9.70 36.65 4.55
N PHE A 17 -8.39 36.55 4.81
CA PHE A 17 -7.59 35.35 4.52
C PHE A 17 -7.35 34.43 5.73
N ALA A 18 -7.95 34.71 6.89
CA ALA A 18 -7.75 33.93 8.12
C ALA A 18 -8.65 32.69 8.25
N GLN A 19 -9.45 32.35 7.23
CA GLN A 19 -10.37 31.22 7.31
C GLN A 19 -9.64 29.89 7.07
N ILE A 20 -9.75 28.96 8.03
CA ILE A 20 -9.32 27.58 7.85
C ILE A 20 -10.13 26.95 6.71
N LYS A 21 -9.44 26.58 5.63
CA LYS A 21 -10.05 25.87 4.49
C LYS A 21 -10.10 24.38 4.80
N VAL A 22 -11.29 23.82 4.96
CA VAL A 22 -11.49 22.37 5.01
C VAL A 22 -11.33 21.85 3.59
N LEU A 23 -10.29 21.05 3.36
CA LEU A 23 -10.12 20.30 2.11
C LEU A 23 -10.91 19.01 2.25
N GLU A 24 -11.73 18.71 1.25
CA GLU A 24 -12.36 17.40 1.14
C GLU A 24 -11.27 16.35 0.98
N THR A 25 -11.12 15.48 1.98
CA THR A 25 -10.19 14.37 1.91
C THR A 25 -10.90 13.17 1.29
N VAL A 26 -10.19 12.47 0.41
CA VAL A 26 -10.68 11.19 -0.09
C VAL A 26 -10.72 10.22 1.11
N PRO A 27 -11.86 9.52 1.35
CA PRO A 27 -11.98 8.66 2.52
C PRO A 27 -10.92 7.55 2.49
N VAL A 28 -10.34 7.30 3.66
CA VAL A 28 -9.36 6.22 3.85
C VAL A 28 -10.13 4.96 4.24
N GLU A 29 -10.25 4.03 3.29
CA GLU A 29 -10.89 2.73 3.51
C GLU A 29 -9.83 1.72 3.96
N LYS A 30 -9.97 1.17 5.17
CA LYS A 30 -9.19 -0.01 5.58
C LYS A 30 -9.93 -1.26 5.15
N LEU A 31 -9.30 -2.06 4.30
CA LEU A 31 -9.84 -3.31 3.79
C LEU A 31 -9.53 -4.44 4.77
N GLY A 32 -8.93 -5.54 4.32
CA GLY A 32 -8.63 -6.69 5.16
C GLY A 32 -7.43 -6.47 6.07
N LYS A 33 -7.41 -7.21 7.18
CA LYS A 33 -6.29 -7.24 8.13
C LYS A 33 -6.00 -8.68 8.55
N VAL A 34 -4.72 -9.05 8.53
CA VAL A 34 -4.20 -10.32 9.04
C VAL A 34 -2.97 -10.01 9.87
N ASN A 35 -2.98 -10.33 11.17
CA ASN A 35 -1.94 -9.93 12.11
C ASN A 35 -1.71 -8.41 12.05
N ASN A 36 -0.48 -7.97 11.74
CA ASN A 36 -0.12 -6.56 11.54
C ASN A 36 -0.18 -6.12 10.07
N ASN A 37 -0.50 -7.02 9.15
CA ASN A 37 -0.60 -6.76 7.72
C ASN A 37 -2.02 -6.31 7.37
N TYR A 38 -2.16 -5.31 6.50
CA TYR A 38 -3.46 -4.79 6.09
C TYR A 38 -3.37 -4.08 4.75
N ILE A 39 -4.52 -3.94 4.08
CA ILE A 39 -4.63 -3.14 2.86
C ILE A 39 -5.42 -1.87 3.15
N GLN A 40 -4.90 -0.75 2.69
CA GLN A 40 -5.55 0.55 2.75
C GLN A 40 -5.85 1.03 1.33
N LYS A 41 -7.04 1.58 1.12
CA LYS A 41 -7.45 2.20 -0.13
C LYS A 41 -7.72 3.68 0.10
N ILE A 42 -7.17 4.52 -0.77
CA ILE A 42 -7.41 5.96 -0.82
C ILE A 42 -7.74 6.31 -2.27
N GLY A 43 -9.02 6.55 -2.56
CA GLY A 43 -9.48 6.76 -3.94
C GLY A 43 -9.21 5.52 -4.79
N ASP A 44 -8.44 5.69 -5.85
CA ASP A 44 -8.02 4.60 -6.77
C ASP A 44 -6.68 3.97 -6.39
N GLU A 45 -6.06 4.38 -5.28
CA GLU A 45 -4.76 3.89 -4.85
C GLU A 45 -4.89 2.87 -3.72
N TYR A 46 -4.22 1.74 -3.87
CA TYR A 46 -4.15 0.66 -2.89
C TYR A 46 -2.74 0.56 -2.33
N THR A 47 -2.63 0.56 -1.00
CA THR A 47 -1.38 0.36 -0.28
C THR A 47 -1.47 -0.92 0.53
N VAL A 48 -0.55 -1.85 0.28
CA VAL A 48 -0.43 -3.10 1.02
C VAL A 48 0.66 -2.94 2.06
N TYR A 49 0.28 -3.05 3.33
CA TYR A 49 1.19 -3.03 4.48
C TYR A 49 1.47 -4.45 4.93
N TYR A 50 2.74 -4.77 5.14
CA TYR A 50 3.19 -6.09 5.55
C TYR A 50 4.35 -6.04 6.54
N THR A 51 4.43 -7.03 7.41
CA THR A 51 5.53 -7.21 8.36
C THR A 51 6.69 -7.88 7.64
N SER A 52 7.84 -7.20 7.60
CA SER A 52 9.10 -7.71 7.09
C SER A 52 9.77 -8.63 8.11
N ILE A 53 10.28 -9.77 7.66
CA ILE A 53 11.14 -10.66 8.45
C ILE A 53 12.63 -10.30 8.33
N GLN A 54 12.98 -9.51 7.31
CA GLN A 54 14.32 -8.93 7.17
C GLN A 54 14.36 -7.59 7.90
N ASN A 55 15.11 -7.55 9.01
CA ASN A 55 15.33 -6.36 9.83
C ASN A 55 16.70 -5.76 9.48
N GLU A 56 16.77 -4.94 8.44
CA GLU A 56 17.97 -4.11 8.20
C GLU A 56 17.89 -2.75 8.92
N ASP A 57 16.69 -2.26 9.26
CA ASP A 57 16.48 -1.02 10.01
C ASP A 57 15.68 -1.26 11.30
N GLU A 58 16.23 -0.90 12.45
CA GLU A 58 15.69 -1.16 13.80
C GLU A 58 14.39 -0.42 14.17
N SER A 59 13.82 0.44 13.31
CA SER A 59 12.74 1.35 13.72
C SER A 59 11.30 0.88 13.40
N SER A 60 11.10 0.01 12.42
CA SER A 60 9.79 -0.65 12.20
C SER A 60 9.90 -1.82 11.22
N SER A 61 9.40 -2.98 11.61
CA SER A 61 9.24 -4.13 10.71
C SER A 61 8.12 -3.94 9.69
N LEU A 62 7.26 -2.92 9.83
CA LEU A 62 6.14 -2.69 8.91
C LEU A 62 6.62 -1.98 7.64
N ARG A 63 6.57 -2.68 6.52
CA ARG A 63 6.88 -2.17 5.18
C ARG A 63 5.61 -2.07 4.34
N LYS A 64 5.71 -1.41 3.19
CA LYS A 64 4.56 -1.20 2.30
C LYS A 64 4.95 -1.12 0.84
N PHE A 65 4.01 -1.45 -0.03
CA PHE A 65 4.05 -1.09 -1.45
C PHE A 65 2.69 -0.55 -1.88
N THR A 66 2.68 0.23 -2.95
CA THR A 66 1.50 0.98 -3.39
C THR A 66 1.34 0.89 -4.90
N PHE A 67 0.10 0.76 -5.36
CA PHE A 67 -0.25 0.76 -6.77
C PHE A 67 -1.64 1.39 -7.00
N LYS A 68 -1.86 1.89 -8.22
CA LYS A 68 -3.17 2.40 -8.64
C LYS A 68 -3.99 1.28 -9.26
N ASN A 69 -5.29 1.32 -9.04
CA ASN A 69 -6.25 0.38 -9.57
C ASN A 69 -6.77 0.85 -10.95
N VAL A 70 -5.90 0.84 -11.97
CA VAL A 70 -6.24 1.37 -13.30
C VAL A 70 -7.04 0.36 -14.11
N ASN A 71 -6.64 -0.93 -14.08
CA ASN A 71 -7.26 -1.99 -14.86
C ASN A 71 -7.87 -3.09 -13.99
N ASN A 72 -8.54 -2.72 -12.89
CA ASN A 72 -8.96 -3.65 -11.84
C ASN A 72 -7.76 -4.40 -11.21
N ASP A 73 -6.61 -3.73 -11.17
CA ASP A 73 -5.32 -4.26 -10.71
C ASP A 73 -5.38 -4.80 -9.28
N TYR A 74 -6.27 -4.28 -8.42
CA TYR A 74 -6.50 -4.85 -7.09
C TYR A 74 -7.03 -6.28 -7.16
N THR A 75 -8.05 -6.51 -7.99
CA THR A 75 -8.60 -7.86 -8.22
C THR A 75 -7.63 -8.73 -8.99
N ASN A 76 -6.91 -8.17 -9.97
CA ASN A 76 -5.93 -8.92 -10.74
C ASN A 76 -4.77 -9.39 -9.86
N LEU A 77 -4.25 -8.55 -8.96
CA LEU A 77 -3.22 -8.93 -8.00
C LEU A 77 -3.69 -10.09 -7.12
N TYR A 78 -4.90 -10.01 -6.58
CA TYR A 78 -5.51 -11.11 -5.82
C TYR A 78 -5.56 -12.41 -6.63
N ASN A 79 -6.06 -12.34 -7.87
CA ASN A 79 -6.17 -13.51 -8.74
C ASN A 79 -4.80 -14.10 -9.11
N ILE A 80 -3.81 -13.26 -9.40
CA ILE A 80 -2.42 -13.68 -9.65
C ILE A 80 -1.90 -14.43 -8.43
N ILE A 81 -2.10 -13.87 -7.22
CA ILE A 81 -1.64 -14.50 -5.98
C ILE A 81 -2.30 -15.87 -5.79
N LEU A 82 -3.62 -15.95 -5.95
CA LEU A 82 -4.38 -17.19 -5.80
C LEU A 82 -4.00 -18.27 -6.83
N ASN A 83 -3.82 -17.88 -8.08
CA ASN A 83 -3.42 -18.81 -9.14
C ASN A 83 -2.01 -19.37 -8.90
N GLY A 84 -1.11 -18.61 -8.27
CA GLY A 84 0.20 -19.12 -7.89
C GLY A 84 0.16 -20.26 -6.86
N PHE A 85 -0.82 -20.26 -5.95
CA PHE A 85 -1.01 -21.38 -4.99
C PHE A 85 -1.42 -22.70 -5.66
N THR A 86 -1.97 -22.66 -6.87
CA THR A 86 -2.42 -23.86 -7.62
C THR A 86 -1.49 -24.23 -8.77
N ALA A 87 -0.39 -23.50 -8.96
CA ALA A 87 0.60 -23.78 -9.99
C ALA A 87 1.37 -25.08 -9.70
N SER A 88 1.69 -25.84 -10.74
CA SER A 88 2.54 -27.03 -10.68
C SER A 88 3.55 -26.99 -11.83
N PRO A 89 4.86 -26.82 -11.57
CA PRO A 89 5.47 -26.59 -10.25
C PRO A 89 5.11 -25.21 -9.67
N LEU A 90 5.33 -25.01 -8.36
CA LEU A 90 5.30 -23.67 -7.76
C LEU A 90 6.46 -22.86 -8.33
N TYR A 91 6.18 -21.66 -8.85
CA TYR A 91 7.19 -20.77 -9.41
C TYR A 91 6.98 -19.34 -8.91
N ASP A 92 8.08 -18.60 -8.84
CA ASP A 92 8.04 -17.20 -8.43
C ASP A 92 7.45 -16.32 -9.53
N ILE A 93 6.54 -15.43 -9.15
CA ILE A 93 5.93 -14.48 -10.07
C ILE A 93 6.51 -13.10 -9.81
N LYS A 94 7.26 -12.55 -10.77
CA LYS A 94 7.77 -11.18 -10.69
C LYS A 94 6.74 -10.21 -11.25
N LEU A 95 6.37 -9.21 -10.45
CA LEU A 95 5.48 -8.12 -10.78
C LEU A 95 6.27 -6.80 -10.78
N GLU A 96 5.95 -5.97 -11.76
CA GLU A 96 6.48 -4.62 -11.87
C GLU A 96 5.40 -3.61 -11.49
N LEU A 97 5.63 -2.88 -10.41
CA LEU A 97 4.83 -1.74 -9.99
C LEU A 97 5.55 -0.44 -10.40
N PRO A 98 4.89 0.73 -10.37
CA PRO A 98 5.54 2.00 -10.73
C PRO A 98 6.86 2.25 -9.97
N ASN A 99 6.86 2.01 -8.65
CA ASN A 99 7.99 2.33 -7.77
C ASN A 99 8.75 1.10 -7.24
N ASN A 100 8.21 -0.12 -7.45
CA ASN A 100 8.72 -1.33 -6.84
C ASN A 100 8.74 -2.50 -7.83
N TYR A 101 9.65 -3.45 -7.59
CA TYR A 101 9.46 -4.82 -8.07
C TYR A 101 9.01 -5.69 -6.91
N ILE A 102 8.05 -6.56 -7.17
CA ILE A 102 7.53 -7.53 -6.18
C ILE A 102 7.71 -8.91 -6.76
N TRP A 103 8.37 -9.81 -6.03
CA TRP A 103 8.33 -11.23 -6.31
C TRP A 103 7.37 -11.89 -5.33
N LEU A 104 6.40 -12.61 -5.89
CA LEU A 104 5.56 -13.53 -5.15
C LEU A 104 6.32 -14.86 -5.08
N HIS A 105 6.96 -15.10 -3.93
CA HIS A 105 7.76 -16.30 -3.71
C HIS A 105 6.90 -17.37 -3.07
N TYR A 106 6.70 -18.49 -3.77
CA TYR A 106 5.85 -19.58 -3.29
C TYR A 106 6.70 -20.72 -2.74
N THR A 107 6.36 -21.19 -1.55
CA THR A 107 7.05 -22.32 -0.90
C THR A 107 6.07 -23.34 -0.37
N GLY A 108 6.52 -24.57 -0.16
CA GLY A 108 5.72 -25.66 0.38
C GLY A 108 5.44 -26.76 -0.63
N SER A 109 4.30 -27.43 -0.48
CA SER A 109 3.86 -28.51 -1.37
C SER A 109 2.91 -28.00 -2.45
N VAL A 110 2.78 -28.74 -3.56
CA VAL A 110 1.81 -28.45 -4.64
C VAL A 110 0.36 -28.49 -4.14
N LEU A 111 0.11 -29.08 -2.96
CA LEU A 111 -1.18 -28.99 -2.28
C LEU A 111 -1.43 -27.54 -1.81
N PRO A 112 -2.47 -26.85 -2.31
CA PRO A 112 -2.69 -25.42 -2.05
C PRO A 112 -2.81 -25.05 -0.56
N GLU A 113 -3.27 -25.97 0.28
CA GLU A 113 -3.41 -25.76 1.74
C GLU A 113 -2.08 -25.79 2.49
N LYS A 114 -1.03 -26.33 1.86
CA LYS A 114 0.32 -26.43 2.43
C LYS A 114 1.32 -25.48 1.76
N ALA A 115 0.88 -24.72 0.76
CA ALA A 115 1.67 -23.71 0.10
C ALA A 115 1.55 -22.37 0.86
N THR A 116 2.62 -21.60 0.86
CA THR A 116 2.66 -20.24 1.38
C THR A 116 3.23 -19.30 0.33
N VAL A 117 2.86 -18.01 0.42
CA VAL A 117 3.42 -16.95 -0.42
C VAL A 117 4.10 -15.90 0.45
N GLN A 118 5.28 -15.44 0.02
CA GLN A 118 5.99 -14.30 0.59
C GLN A 118 6.11 -13.20 -0.46
N PHE A 119 6.01 -11.95 -0.02
CA PHE A 119 6.27 -10.79 -0.85
C PHE A 119 7.73 -10.37 -0.66
N MET A 120 8.56 -10.58 -1.67
CA MET A 120 9.89 -9.99 -1.72
C MET A 120 9.78 -8.69 -2.51
N VAL A 121 10.01 -7.56 -1.86
CA VAL A 121 9.80 -6.24 -2.44
C VAL A 121 11.12 -5.53 -2.52
N SER A 122 11.42 -4.96 -3.69
CA SER A 122 12.55 -4.05 -3.88
C SER A 122 12.05 -2.70 -4.39
N THR A 123 12.68 -1.62 -3.97
CA THR A 123 12.49 -0.29 -4.55
C THR A 123 13.25 -0.17 -5.87
N LYS A 124 12.66 0.52 -6.85
CA LYS A 124 13.34 0.80 -8.13
C LYS A 124 14.37 1.90 -8.04
N ASP A 125 14.25 2.76 -7.04
CA ASP A 125 15.17 3.88 -6.82
C ASP A 125 16.51 3.35 -6.31
N ALA A 126 17.56 3.51 -7.13
CA ALA A 126 18.92 3.09 -6.83
C ALA A 126 19.52 3.83 -5.62
N SER A 127 19.02 5.03 -5.28
CA SER A 127 19.49 5.81 -4.14
C SER A 127 18.85 5.40 -2.80
N SER A 128 17.77 4.61 -2.86
CA SER A 128 17.03 4.09 -1.70
C SER A 128 16.75 2.59 -1.87
N ALA A 129 17.72 1.87 -2.46
CA ALA A 129 17.62 0.45 -2.75
C ALA A 129 17.44 -0.32 -1.43
N THR A 130 16.19 -0.67 -1.13
CA THR A 130 15.80 -1.40 0.06
C THR A 130 15.05 -2.63 -0.40
N SER A 131 15.47 -3.78 0.14
CA SER A 131 14.80 -5.05 -0.07
C SER A 131 14.15 -5.47 1.24
N SER A 132 12.93 -5.98 1.15
CA SER A 132 12.25 -6.54 2.30
C SER A 132 11.44 -7.75 1.91
N VAL A 133 11.35 -8.70 2.83
CA VAL A 133 10.63 -9.96 2.62
C VAL A 133 9.54 -10.05 3.67
N SER A 134 8.30 -10.29 3.26
CA SER A 134 7.18 -10.44 4.19
C SER A 134 7.25 -11.75 4.98
N GLU A 135 6.49 -11.80 6.08
CA GLU A 135 6.09 -13.08 6.65
C GLU A 135 5.32 -13.94 5.61
N PRO A 136 5.40 -15.27 5.70
CA PRO A 136 4.67 -16.16 4.80
C PRO A 136 3.16 -16.10 5.07
N PHE A 137 2.39 -15.98 3.99
CA PHE A 137 0.93 -16.02 4.02
C PHE A 137 0.40 -17.33 3.46
N VAL A 138 -0.56 -17.95 4.15
CA VAL A 138 -1.38 -19.03 3.58
C VAL A 138 -2.52 -18.46 2.75
N LYS A 139 -3.11 -19.29 1.88
CA LYS A 139 -4.24 -18.92 1.02
C LYS A 139 -5.38 -18.21 1.79
N ASP A 140 -5.78 -18.74 2.94
CA ASP A 140 -6.86 -18.16 3.75
C ASP A 140 -6.51 -16.78 4.32
N GLN A 141 -5.24 -16.52 4.60
CA GLN A 141 -4.78 -15.20 5.03
C GLN A 141 -4.84 -14.21 3.86
N ILE A 142 -4.50 -14.63 2.64
CA ILE A 142 -4.67 -13.79 1.45
C ILE A 142 -6.15 -13.44 1.23
N ASN A 143 -7.05 -14.42 1.31
CA ASN A 143 -8.50 -14.20 1.20
C ASN A 143 -8.98 -13.14 2.22
N LYS A 144 -8.59 -13.30 3.49
CA LYS A 144 -8.90 -12.33 4.56
C LYS A 144 -8.30 -10.95 4.32
N LEU A 145 -7.06 -10.88 3.83
CA LEU A 145 -6.34 -9.64 3.57
C LEU A 145 -6.99 -8.84 2.42
N PHE A 146 -7.48 -9.53 1.39
CA PHE A 146 -8.14 -8.93 0.23
C PHE A 146 -9.67 -8.78 0.40
N GLN A 147 -10.24 -9.28 1.50
CA GLN A 147 -11.70 -9.36 1.74
C GLN A 147 -12.46 -10.09 0.63
N LYS A 148 -11.93 -11.24 0.20
CA LYS A 148 -12.50 -12.07 -0.86
C LYS A 148 -12.60 -13.53 -0.47
#